data_AF-A0A532EIF8-F1
#
_entry.id   AF-A0A532EIF8-F1
#
_cell.length_a   1.000
_cell.length_b   1.000
_cell.length_c   1.000
_cell.angle_alpha   90.00
_cell.angle_beta   90.00
_cell.angle_gamma   90.00
#
_symmetry.space_group_name_H-M   'P 1'
#
loop_
_entity.id
_entity.type
_entity.pdbx_description
1 polymer ?
#
loop_
_entity_poly.entity_id
_entity_poly.type
_entity_poly.pdbx_seq_one_letter_code
_entity_poly.pdbx_strand_id
1 'polypeptide(L)'
;MLRALAEQERKRLQVIRTPTVRRFEARDEGMVQFGTVKQIEGRHFALVHRRDETLVLSIDEATYRRLTSFTRGRTVHLSESGAIKLGRGHRR
;
A
#
# COMPACT_ATOMS: atom_id res chain seq x y z
N MET A 1 11.25 -9.75 38.11
CA MET A 1 12.15 -10.01 36.96
C MET A 1 11.32 -10.53 35.77
N LEU A 2 10.40 -9.72 35.22
CA LEU A 2 9.48 -10.12 34.13
C LEU A 2 9.12 -8.98 33.15
N ARG A 3 9.68 -7.77 33.32
CA ARG A 3 9.37 -6.62 32.44
C ARG A 3 10.31 -6.50 31.23
N ALA A 4 11.55 -6.98 31.34
CA ALA A 4 12.55 -6.83 30.28
C ALA A 4 12.31 -7.76 29.06
N LEU A 5 11.65 -8.91 29.25
CA LEU A 5 11.34 -9.85 28.15
C LEU A 5 10.24 -9.30 27.22
N ALA A 6 9.24 -8.61 27.76
CA ALA A 6 8.14 -8.04 26.96
C ALA A 6 8.62 -6.89 26.06
N GLU A 7 9.57 -6.08 26.51
CA GLU A 7 10.16 -5.01 25.69
C GLU A 7 11.06 -5.57 24.59
N GLN A 8 11.75 -6.67 24.86
CA GLN A 8 12.59 -7.35 23.88
C GLN A 8 11.74 -8.07 22.82
N GLU A 9 10.63 -8.70 23.19
CA GLU A 9 9.66 -9.28 22.24
C GLU A 9 9.00 -8.20 21.36
N ARG A 10 8.64 -7.03 21.92
CA ARG A 10 8.12 -5.91 21.12
C ARG A 10 9.13 -5.40 20.11
N LYS A 11 10.40 -5.29 20.48
CA LYS A 11 11.48 -4.90 19.55
C LYS A 11 11.76 -5.98 18.51
N ARG A 12 11.73 -7.27 18.87
CA ARG A 12 11.94 -8.38 17.92
C ARG A 12 10.78 -8.53 16.93
N LEU A 13 9.54 -8.32 17.38
CA LEU A 13 8.35 -8.27 16.51
C LEU A 13 8.38 -7.09 15.53
N GLN A 14 8.95 -5.95 15.91
CA GLN A 14 9.09 -4.80 15.01
C GLN A 14 10.15 -5.02 13.92
N VAL A 15 11.26 -5.71 14.23
CA VAL A 15 12.29 -6.03 13.24
C VAL A 15 11.80 -7.06 12.20
N ILE A 16 10.93 -7.99 12.60
CA ILE A 16 10.33 -8.99 11.69
C ILE A 16 9.11 -8.43 10.93
N ARG A 17 8.49 -7.33 11.40
CA ARG A 17 7.48 -6.57 10.65
C ARG A 17 8.10 -5.62 9.62
N THR A 18 9.09 -6.11 8.86
CA THR A 18 9.39 -5.44 7.60
C THR A 18 8.18 -5.70 6.70
N PRO A 19 7.43 -4.67 6.26
CA PRO A 19 6.31 -4.91 5.37
C PRO A 19 6.86 -5.59 4.12
N THR A 20 6.40 -6.80 3.84
CA THR A 20 6.81 -7.54 2.65
C THR A 20 6.46 -6.68 1.44
N VAL A 21 7.48 -6.17 0.75
CA VAL A 21 7.31 -5.38 -0.46
C VAL A 21 7.34 -6.33 -1.64
N ARG A 22 6.22 -6.46 -2.35
CA ARG A 22 6.15 -7.25 -3.59
C ARG A 22 5.39 -6.54 -4.69
N ARG A 23 5.59 -6.99 -5.92
CA ARG A 23 4.81 -6.52 -7.07
C ARG A 23 3.38 -7.04 -6.95
N PHE A 24 2.42 -6.21 -7.37
CA PHE A 24 1.03 -6.63 -7.49
C PHE A 24 0.86 -7.77 -8.50
N GLU A 25 0.01 -8.72 -8.15
CA GLU A 25 -0.44 -9.82 -9.01
C GLU A 25 -1.97 -9.82 -9.08
N ALA A 26 -2.57 -10.40 -10.13
CA ALA A 26 -4.03 -10.41 -10.31
C ALA A 26 -4.79 -11.00 -9.10
N ARG A 27 -4.18 -11.97 -8.39
CA ARG A 27 -4.71 -12.55 -7.14
C ARG A 27 -4.85 -11.57 -5.97
N ASP A 28 -4.22 -10.39 -6.08
CA ASP A 28 -4.27 -9.33 -5.08
C ASP A 28 -5.39 -8.33 -5.33
N GLU A 29 -6.30 -8.63 -6.27
CA GLU A 29 -7.55 -7.90 -6.46
C GLU A 29 -8.31 -7.73 -5.14
N GLY A 30 -8.94 -6.56 -4.99
CA GLY A 30 -9.82 -6.24 -3.87
C GLY A 30 -9.50 -4.94 -3.16
N MET A 31 -9.99 -4.82 -1.93
CA MET A 31 -9.84 -3.62 -1.11
C MET A 31 -8.45 -3.53 -0.50
N VAL A 32 -7.76 -2.42 -0.75
CA VAL A 32 -6.45 -2.09 -0.19
C VAL A 32 -6.43 -0.64 0.31
N GLN A 33 -5.46 -0.29 1.13
CA GLN A 33 -5.26 1.09 1.56
C GLN A 33 -4.25 1.77 0.63
N PHE A 34 -4.61 2.92 0.08
CA PHE A 34 -3.68 3.72 -0.71
C PHE A 34 -2.58 4.28 0.19
N GLY A 35 -1.32 4.02 -0.15
CA GLY A 35 -0.16 4.53 0.57
C GLY A 35 0.35 5.83 -0.04
N THR A 36 1.04 5.74 -1.18
CA THR A 36 1.61 6.88 -1.89
C THR A 36 1.91 6.52 -3.33
N VAL A 37 2.13 7.51 -4.18
CA VAL A 37 2.78 7.30 -5.47
C VAL A 37 4.26 7.69 -5.42
N LYS A 38 5.07 7.06 -6.26
CA LYS A 38 6.49 7.36 -6.47
C LYS A 38 6.84 7.27 -7.95
N GLN A 39 7.76 8.12 -8.39
CA GLN A 39 8.41 7.98 -9.68
C GLN A 39 9.83 7.45 -9.47
N ILE A 40 10.20 6.41 -10.20
CA ILE A 40 11.53 5.78 -10.13
C ILE A 40 11.97 5.52 -11.58
N GLU A 41 13.14 6.06 -11.96
CA GLU A 41 13.71 5.87 -13.32
C GLU A 41 12.73 6.19 -14.47
N GLY A 42 11.94 7.26 -14.31
CA GLY A 42 10.94 7.67 -15.31
C GLY A 42 9.67 6.79 -15.36
N ARG A 43 9.57 5.76 -14.53
CA ARG A 43 8.37 4.94 -14.36
C ARG A 43 7.59 5.37 -13.13
N HIS A 44 6.27 5.24 -13.20
CA HIS A 44 5.38 5.65 -12.11
C HIS A 44 4.84 4.42 -11.38
N PHE A 45 4.82 4.51 -10.05
CA PHE A 45 4.41 3.44 -9.17
C PHE A 45 3.43 3.94 -8.10
N ALA A 46 2.39 3.15 -7.84
CA ALA A 46 1.56 3.29 -6.66
C ALA A 46 1.96 2.23 -5.62
N LEU A 47 2.16 2.69 -4.39
CA LEU A 47 2.34 1.87 -3.21
C LEU A 47 1.00 1.79 -2.49
N VAL A 48 0.52 0.56 -2.28
CA VAL A 48 -0.69 0.28 -1.50
C VAL A 48 -0.37 -0.69 -0.39
N HIS A 49 -1.15 -0.63 0.68
CA HIS A 49 -1.00 -1.48 1.85
C HIS A 49 -2.17 -2.45 1.94
N ARG A 50 -1.84 -3.73 2.10
CA ARG A 50 -2.81 -4.80 2.31
C ARG A 50 -2.36 -5.60 3.52
N ARG A 51 -3.11 -5.49 4.63
CA ARG A 51 -2.72 -6.09 5.92
C ARG A 51 -1.32 -5.63 6.31
N ASP A 52 -0.35 -6.53 6.36
CA ASP A 52 1.06 -6.25 6.68
C ASP A 52 1.97 -6.20 5.43
N GLU A 53 1.40 -6.26 4.23
CA GLU A 53 2.14 -6.23 2.96
C GLU A 53 2.05 -4.85 2.28
N THR A 54 3.12 -4.48 1.58
CA THR A 54 3.11 -3.33 0.66
C THR A 54 3.20 -3.84 -0.76
N LEU A 55 2.16 -3.57 -1.55
CA LEU A 55 2.12 -3.93 -2.95
C LEU A 55 2.54 -2.73 -3.80
N VAL A 56 3.39 -3.02 -4.79
CA VAL A 56 3.86 -2.05 -5.78
C VAL A 56 3.11 -2.28 -7.09
N LEU A 57 2.36 -1.27 -7.53
CA LEU A 57 1.66 -1.24 -8.80
C LEU A 57 2.37 -0.31 -9.76
N SER A 58 2.71 -0.80 -10.95
CA SER A 58 3.08 0.07 -12.06
C SER A 58 1.83 0.80 -12.55
N ILE A 59 1.92 2.12 -12.67
CA ILE A 59 0.82 2.97 -13.15
C ILE A 59 1.30 3.84 -14.29
N ASP A 60 0.37 4.32 -15.10
CA ASP A 60 0.64 5.34 -16.12
C ASP A 60 0.76 6.74 -15.48
N GLU A 61 1.26 7.70 -16.26
CA GLU A 61 1.45 9.07 -15.80
C GLU A 61 0.14 9.79 -15.45
N ALA A 62 -0.95 9.54 -16.19
CA ALA A 62 -2.23 10.17 -15.91
C ALA A 62 -2.79 9.70 -14.57
N THR A 63 -2.69 8.39 -14.30
CA THR A 63 -3.02 7.80 -13.00
C THR A 63 -2.11 8.33 -11.89
N TYR A 64 -0.80 8.48 -12.15
CA TYR A 64 0.14 9.08 -11.19
C TYR A 64 -0.29 10.49 -10.80
N ARG A 65 -0.51 11.38 -11.76
CA ARG A 65 -0.96 12.77 -11.54
C ARG A 65 -2.30 12.85 -10.81
N ARG A 66 -3.20 11.89 -11.05
CA ARG A 66 -4.47 11.80 -10.33
C ARG A 66 -4.27 11.39 -8.87
N LEU A 67 -3.33 10.48 -8.61
CA LEU A 67 -3.07 9.94 -7.28
C LEU A 67 -2.12 10.79 -6.43
N THR A 68 -1.32 11.69 -7.04
CA THR A 68 -0.49 12.64 -6.29
C THR A 68 -1.34 13.59 -5.43
N SER A 69 -2.55 13.94 -5.87
CA SER A 69 -3.51 14.75 -5.08
C SER A 69 -4.37 13.91 -4.12
N PHE A 70 -4.21 12.58 -4.11
CA PHE A 70 -5.07 11.69 -3.35
C PHE A 70 -4.57 11.49 -1.91
N THR A 71 -5.51 11.49 -0.97
CA THR A 71 -5.20 11.34 0.46
C THR A 71 -4.70 9.93 0.78
N ARG A 72 -3.54 9.85 1.44
CA ARG A 72 -2.97 8.62 2.00
C ARG A 72 -3.95 7.96 2.98
N GLY A 73 -3.91 6.63 3.08
CA GLY A 73 -4.73 5.83 3.99
C GLY A 73 -6.18 5.59 3.53
N ARG A 74 -6.61 6.17 2.40
CA ARG A 74 -7.95 5.89 1.84
C ARG A 74 -8.04 4.47 1.30
N THR A 75 -9.16 3.81 1.57
CA THR A 75 -9.48 2.53 0.95
C THR A 75 -9.76 2.72 -0.53
N VAL A 76 -9.06 1.95 -1.36
CA VAL A 76 -9.25 1.88 -2.81
C VAL A 76 -9.45 0.43 -3.21
N HIS A 77 -10.17 0.22 -4.29
CA HIS A 77 -10.37 -1.09 -4.86
C HIS A 77 -9.39 -1.29 -6.02
N LEU A 78 -8.55 -2.32 -5.94
CA LEU A 78 -7.75 -2.78 -7.06
C LEU A 78 -8.54 -3.79 -7.86
N SER A 79 -8.55 -3.66 -9.18
CA SER A 79 -9.00 -4.74 -10.08
C SER A 79 -7.87 -5.72 -10.37
N GLU A 80 -8.22 -6.91 -10.85
CA GLU A 80 -7.27 -7.92 -11.35
C GLU A 80 -6.26 -7.37 -12.39
N SER A 81 -6.67 -6.38 -13.18
CA SER A 81 -5.83 -5.70 -14.18
C SER A 81 -4.85 -4.68 -13.59
N GLY A 82 -4.87 -4.47 -12.27
CA GLY A 82 -4.06 -3.47 -11.58
C GLY A 82 -4.60 -2.04 -11.65
N ALA A 83 -5.83 -1.85 -12.13
CA ALA A 83 -6.47 -0.53 -12.15
C ALA A 83 -6.97 -0.16 -10.75
N ILE A 84 -6.61 1.06 -10.30
CA ILE A 84 -7.07 1.60 -9.01
C ILE A 84 -8.44 2.25 -9.21
N LYS A 85 -9.49 1.58 -8.74
CA LYS A 85 -10.83 2.15 -8.62
C LYS A 85 -10.96 2.80 -7.24
N LEU A 86 -11.04 4.13 -7.24
CA LEU A 86 -11.39 4.87 -6.05
C LEU A 86 -12.83 4.50 -5.69
N GLY A 87 -13.04 3.83 -4.55
CA GLY A 87 -14.38 3.65 -4.01
C GLY A 87 -15.01 5.02 -3.89
N ARG A 88 -16.21 5.20 -4.48
CA ARG A 88 -16.93 6.48 -4.47
C ARG A 88 -16.92 6.99 -3.03
N GLY A 89 -16.17 8.08 -2.81
CA GLY A 89 -16.07 8.69 -1.50
C GLY A 89 -17.47 8.94 -0.99
N HIS A 90 -17.74 8.52 0.25
CA HIS A 90 -18.97 8.84 0.94
C HIS A 90 -19.12 10.37 0.92
N ARG A 91 -20.02 10.85 0.06
CA ARG A 91 -20.45 12.25 0.03
C ARG A 91 -21.12 12.46 1.38
N ARG A 92 -20.56 13.33 2.21
CA ARG A 92 -21.26 13.84 3.39
C ARG A 92 -22.44 14.69 2.93
#